data_AF-A0AAD4ZYJ6-F1
#
_entry.id   AF-A0AAD4ZYJ6-F1
#
_cell.length_a   1.000
_cell.length_b   1.000
_cell.length_c   1.000
_cell.angle_alpha   90.00
_cell.angle_beta   90.00
_cell.angle_gamma   90.00
#
_symmetry.space_group_name_H-M   'P 1'
#
loop_
_entity.id
_entity.type
_entity.pdbx_description
1 polymer ?
#
loop_
_entity_poly.entity_id
_entity_poly.type
_entity_poly.pdbx_seq_one_letter_code
_entity_poly.pdbx_strand_id
1 'polypeptide(L)'
;IPVQSGSPAEDTRFSLYDDTTAKIFTVAITDLRAEDANTYWCVVEQKGPNIYTEIQLMVKPDDSANSTASPITRFTSTSPSVHAEITCTSSSSTITAANLLNDAKDPTIASAPQKFPTSAFIIAVSVLLELLLIAILFTFKLQRKKTTMTQ
;
A
#
# COMPACT_ATOMS: atom_id res chain seq x y z
N ILE A 1 2.62 8.07 -3.99
CA ILE A 1 2.06 8.54 -5.29
C ILE A 1 1.85 7.30 -6.15
N PRO A 2 0.67 7.07 -6.73
CA PRO A 2 0.46 5.90 -7.58
C PRO A 2 1.25 6.04 -8.90
N VAL A 3 1.84 4.94 -9.36
CA VAL A 3 2.44 4.81 -10.69
C VAL A 3 1.87 3.57 -11.36
N GLN A 4 1.55 3.67 -12.66
CA GLN A 4 0.83 2.62 -13.39
C GLN A 4 1.50 2.36 -14.73
N SER A 5 1.43 1.09 -15.16
CA SER A 5 1.93 0.67 -16.47
C SER A 5 1.19 1.35 -17.61
N GLY A 6 1.93 1.86 -18.59
CA GLY A 6 1.39 2.53 -19.77
C GLY A 6 0.92 3.97 -19.54
N SER A 7 1.07 4.54 -18.34
CA SER A 7 0.78 5.95 -18.06
C SER A 7 2.01 6.71 -17.54
N PRO A 8 2.13 8.02 -17.81
CA PRO A 8 3.13 8.86 -17.18
C PRO A 8 2.93 8.91 -15.66
N ALA A 9 4.04 8.98 -14.91
CA ALA A 9 4.01 9.23 -13.48
C ALA A 9 3.71 10.71 -13.18
N GLU A 10 2.93 10.96 -12.14
CA GLU A 10 2.62 12.32 -11.67
C GLU A 10 3.86 13.02 -11.06
N ASP A 11 4.71 12.27 -10.36
CA ASP A 11 6.01 12.73 -9.87
C ASP A 11 7.11 12.06 -10.68
N THR A 12 7.93 12.89 -11.34
CA THR A 12 9.04 12.48 -12.20
C THR A 12 10.10 11.65 -11.50
N ARG A 13 10.15 11.69 -10.16
CA ARG A 13 11.06 10.86 -9.38
C ARG A 13 10.66 9.38 -9.43
N PHE A 14 9.38 9.10 -9.63
CA PHE A 14 8.86 7.74 -9.71
C PHE A 14 8.75 7.31 -11.16
N SER A 15 9.12 6.06 -11.44
CA SER A 15 8.92 5.45 -12.75
C SER A 15 8.52 3.99 -12.60
N LEU A 16 7.80 3.48 -13.60
CA LEU A 16 7.40 2.08 -13.68
C LEU A 16 7.76 1.54 -15.05
N TYR A 17 8.53 0.45 -15.06
CA TYR A 17 8.83 -0.34 -16.24
C TYR A 17 8.13 -1.69 -16.12
N ASP A 18 7.38 -2.10 -17.14
CA ASP A 18 6.58 -3.33 -17.12
C ASP A 18 7.03 -4.29 -18.23
N ASP A 19 7.73 -5.35 -17.83
CA ASP A 19 8.07 -6.46 -18.71
C ASP A 19 6.96 -7.53 -18.65
N THR A 20 5.99 -7.36 -19.53
CA THR A 20 4.85 -8.27 -19.65
C THR A 20 5.22 -9.67 -20.15
N THR A 21 6.40 -9.86 -20.72
CA THR A 21 6.89 -11.18 -21.16
C THR A 21 7.44 -11.94 -19.98
N ALA A 22 8.29 -11.29 -19.18
CA ALA A 22 8.85 -11.84 -17.95
C ALA A 22 7.86 -11.88 -16.78
N LYS A 23 6.72 -11.17 -16.90
CA LYS A 23 5.71 -11.00 -15.83
C LYS A 23 6.31 -10.31 -14.59
N ILE A 24 7.13 -9.30 -14.84
CA ILE A 24 7.83 -8.49 -13.85
C ILE A 24 7.57 -7.03 -14.20
N PHE A 25 7.13 -6.25 -13.22
CA PHE A 25 7.19 -4.80 -13.29
C PHE A 25 8.14 -4.29 -12.21
N THR A 26 8.90 -3.26 -12.57
CA THR A 26 9.90 -2.62 -11.71
C THR A 26 9.46 -1.19 -11.46
N VAL A 27 9.37 -0.82 -10.19
CA VAL A 27 9.15 0.57 -9.78
C VAL A 27 10.48 1.13 -9.28
N ALA A 28 10.87 2.30 -9.80
CA ALA A 28 12.07 3.00 -9.38
C ALA A 28 11.72 4.37 -8.81
N ILE A 29 12.38 4.73 -7.70
CA ILE A 29 12.33 6.05 -7.07
C ILE A 29 13.73 6.66 -7.19
N THR A 30 13.83 7.74 -7.95
CA THR A 30 15.05 8.55 -8.08
C THR A 30 15.03 9.68 -7.07
N ASP A 31 16.22 10.19 -6.68
CA ASP A 31 16.34 11.21 -5.62
C ASP A 31 15.55 10.79 -4.37
N LEU A 32 15.90 9.63 -3.82
CA LEU A 32 15.25 9.03 -2.65
C LEU A 32 15.54 9.88 -1.40
N ARG A 33 14.49 10.25 -0.68
CA ARG A 33 14.57 11.15 0.48
C ARG A 33 14.01 10.50 1.73
N ALA A 34 14.34 11.06 2.90
CA ALA A 34 13.90 10.51 4.18
C ALA A 34 12.36 10.46 4.27
N GLU A 35 11.68 11.43 3.68
CA GLU A 35 10.22 11.53 3.60
C GLU A 35 9.57 10.48 2.69
N ASP A 36 10.32 9.82 1.81
CA ASP A 36 9.80 8.72 0.99
C ASP A 36 9.67 7.42 1.79
N ALA A 37 10.23 7.36 3.02
CA ALA A 37 10.11 6.20 3.90
C ALA A 37 8.65 5.96 4.30
N ASN A 38 8.06 4.88 3.78
CA ASN A 38 6.67 4.55 4.01
C ASN A 38 6.37 3.09 3.61
N THR A 39 5.13 2.67 3.83
CA THR A 39 4.57 1.45 3.27
C THR A 39 4.06 1.70 1.85
N TYR A 40 4.60 0.96 0.89
CA TYR A 40 4.20 0.91 -0.51
C TYR A 40 3.39 -0.34 -0.78
N TRP A 41 2.55 -0.27 -1.82
CA TRP A 41 1.72 -1.38 -2.26
C TRP A 41 1.94 -1.62 -3.75
N CYS A 42 2.40 -2.82 -4.09
CA CYS A 42 2.37 -3.32 -5.44
C CYS A 42 0.99 -3.94 -5.70
N VAL A 43 0.32 -3.49 -6.76
CA VAL A 43 -1.04 -3.93 -7.11
C VAL A 43 -1.04 -4.52 -8.50
N VAL A 44 -1.55 -5.74 -8.64
CA VAL A 44 -1.83 -6.36 -9.94
C VAL A 44 -3.34 -6.40 -10.14
N GLU A 45 -3.81 -5.62 -11.12
CA GLU A 45 -5.21 -5.61 -11.52
C GLU A 45 -5.55 -6.85 -12.34
N GLN A 46 -6.66 -7.50 -12.01
CA GLN A 46 -7.13 -8.68 -12.72
C GLN A 46 -8.67 -8.71 -12.77
N LYS A 47 -9.25 -9.60 -13.58
CA LYS A 47 -10.72 -9.72 -13.72
C LYS A 47 -11.45 -10.09 -12.42
N GLY A 48 -10.71 -10.55 -11.40
CA GLY A 48 -11.21 -10.88 -10.07
C GLY A 48 -10.63 -9.95 -9.00
N PRO A 49 -10.47 -10.42 -7.75
CA PRO A 49 -9.83 -9.64 -6.70
C PRO A 49 -8.40 -9.28 -7.10
N ASN A 50 -8.02 -8.02 -6.92
CA ASN A 50 -6.65 -7.56 -7.17
C ASN A 50 -5.68 -8.25 -6.20
N ILE A 51 -4.43 -8.43 -6.66
CA ILE A 51 -3.34 -8.94 -5.83
C ILE A 51 -2.60 -7.75 -5.25
N TYR A 52 -2.37 -7.76 -3.95
CA TYR A 52 -1.67 -6.69 -3.21
C TYR A 52 -0.44 -7.25 -2.55
N THR A 53 0.69 -6.56 -2.67
CA THR A 53 1.92 -6.88 -1.95
C THR A 53 2.39 -5.63 -1.22
N GLU A 54 2.51 -5.74 0.11
CA GLU A 54 3.02 -4.68 0.97
C GLU A 54 4.55 -4.66 0.94
N ILE A 55 5.14 -3.48 0.82
CA ILE A 55 6.59 -3.26 0.88
C ILE A 55 6.85 -2.12 1.84
N GLN A 56 7.68 -2.33 2.86
CA GLN A 56 8.12 -1.26 3.75
C GLN A 56 9.44 -0.70 3.26
N LEU A 57 9.44 0.57 2.87
CA LEU A 57 10.64 1.30 2.46
C LEU A 57 11.22 2.05 3.66
N MET A 58 12.44 1.67 4.06
CA MET A 58 13.21 2.39 5.06
C MET A 58 14.31 3.19 4.37
N VAL A 59 14.40 4.48 4.66
CA VAL A 59 15.46 5.35 4.14
C VAL A 59 16.39 5.73 5.29
N LYS A 60 17.69 5.52 5.10
CA LYS A 60 18.72 5.94 6.06
C LYS A 60 19.57 7.02 5.41
N PRO A 61 19.84 8.14 6.12
CA PRO A 61 20.81 9.12 5.66
C PRO A 61 22.19 8.46 5.52
N ASP A 62 22.95 8.87 4.52
CA ASP A 62 24.38 8.55 4.48
C ASP A 62 25.11 9.41 5.51
N ASP A 63 25.83 8.77 6.43
CA ASP A 63 26.70 9.42 7.42
C ASP A 63 27.99 9.98 6.77
N SER A 64 27.89 10.59 5.58
CA SER A 64 29.02 11.22 4.90
C SER A 64 29.23 12.66 5.36
N ALA A 65 29.33 12.86 6.67
CA ALA A 65 29.84 14.09 7.26
C ALA A 65 31.12 13.75 8.03
N ASN A 66 32.26 13.61 7.31
CA ASN A 66 33.64 13.84 7.81
C ASN A 66 34.78 13.54 6.81
N SER A 67 34.54 13.43 5.49
CA SER A 67 35.67 13.39 4.55
C SER A 67 36.13 14.80 4.18
N THR A 68 37.08 15.31 4.95
CA THR A 68 37.89 16.50 4.66
C THR A 68 38.42 16.44 3.22
N ALA A 69 38.14 17.48 2.45
CA ALA A 69 38.63 17.66 1.10
C ALA A 69 40.16 17.57 1.03
N SER A 70 40.68 16.68 0.20
CA SER A 70 42.07 16.67 -0.26
C SER A 70 42.11 16.77 -1.79
N PRO A 71 43.15 17.41 -2.36
CA PRO A 71 43.10 17.92 -3.73
C PRO A 71 43.29 16.82 -4.79
N ILE A 72 42.41 16.87 -5.79
CA ILE A 72 42.50 16.33 -7.16
C ILE A 72 43.33 15.05 -7.32
N THR A 73 42.62 13.92 -7.41
CA THR A 73 42.94 12.89 -8.40
C THR A 73 41.70 12.67 -9.24
N ARG A 74 41.88 12.76 -10.56
CA ARG A 74 40.86 12.67 -11.59
C ARG A 74 40.21 11.28 -11.53
N PHE A 75 39.02 11.19 -10.96
CA PHE A 75 38.13 10.05 -11.13
C PHE A 75 36.95 10.52 -11.97
N THR A 76 36.79 9.89 -13.13
CA THR A 76 35.59 9.97 -13.96
C THR A 76 34.37 9.72 -13.08
N SER A 77 33.60 10.77 -12.87
CA SER A 77 32.28 10.72 -12.25
C SER A 77 31.35 9.97 -13.20
N THR A 78 31.29 8.65 -13.05
CA THR A 78 30.11 7.90 -13.43
C THR A 78 29.22 7.91 -12.20
N SER A 79 28.16 8.71 -12.24
CA SER A 79 27.11 8.83 -11.24
C SER A 79 26.80 7.49 -10.55
N PRO A 80 26.81 7.40 -9.21
CA PRO A 80 26.25 6.24 -8.52
C PRO A 80 24.74 6.40 -8.57
N SER A 81 24.14 6.01 -9.69
CA SER A 81 22.70 5.78 -9.72
C SER A 81 22.43 4.54 -8.86
N VAL A 82 22.06 4.76 -7.60
CA VAL A 82 21.57 3.72 -6.70
C VAL A 82 20.22 3.26 -7.26
N HIS A 83 20.27 2.28 -8.15
CA HIS A 83 19.09 1.57 -8.60
C HIS A 83 18.67 0.63 -7.48
N ALA A 84 17.60 0.97 -6.76
CA ALA A 84 16.85 -0.02 -6.00
C ALA A 84 15.93 -0.76 -6.99
N GLU A 85 16.30 -1.98 -7.36
CA GLU A 85 15.50 -2.80 -8.27
C GLU A 85 14.57 -3.70 -7.44
N ILE A 86 13.29 -3.34 -7.36
CA ILE A 86 12.27 -4.18 -6.73
C ILE A 86 11.72 -5.11 -7.82
N THR A 87 12.11 -6.38 -7.76
CA THR A 87 11.62 -7.43 -8.68
C THR A 87 10.44 -8.16 -8.05
N CYS A 88 9.26 -8.05 -8.64
CA CYS A 88 8.10 -8.88 -8.26
C CYS A 88 7.91 -10.01 -9.29
N THR A 89 8.31 -11.23 -8.93
CA THR A 89 8.11 -12.43 -9.77
C THR A 89 6.74 -13.06 -9.56
N SER A 90 5.99 -13.19 -10.65
CA SER A 90 4.72 -13.91 -10.72
C SER A 90 4.92 -15.44 -10.71
N SER A 91 5.48 -16.00 -9.66
CA SER A 91 5.77 -17.44 -9.59
C SER A 91 5.29 -18.05 -8.27
N SER A 92 4.23 -18.84 -8.34
CA SER A 92 3.77 -19.67 -7.22
C SER A 92 4.82 -20.74 -6.94
N SER A 93 5.62 -20.61 -5.88
CA SER A 93 6.42 -21.69 -5.26
C SER A 93 6.99 -21.24 -3.91
N THR A 94 6.83 -22.10 -2.91
CA THR A 94 7.38 -22.03 -1.54
C THR A 94 8.90 -21.96 -1.53
N ILE A 95 9.51 -20.97 -0.84
CA ILE A 95 10.94 -20.97 -0.55
C ILE A 95 11.17 -21.06 0.96
N THR A 96 11.79 -22.17 1.32
CA THR A 96 12.26 -22.60 2.64
C THR A 96 13.30 -21.63 3.20
N ALA A 97 13.05 -21.06 4.37
CA ALA A 97 14.05 -20.36 5.15
C ALA A 97 14.93 -21.39 5.87
N ALA A 98 16.22 -21.46 5.52
CA ALA A 98 17.21 -22.18 6.31
C ALA A 98 18.27 -21.22 6.82
N ASN A 99 18.41 -21.23 8.15
CA ASN A 99 19.50 -20.72 8.99
C ASN A 99 19.60 -19.20 9.17
N LEU A 100 19.13 -18.73 10.33
CA LEU A 100 19.98 -18.22 11.41
C LEU A 100 19.23 -18.39 12.74
N LEU A 101 19.47 -19.53 13.39
CA LEU A 101 19.26 -19.70 14.83
C LEU A 101 20.48 -19.05 15.50
N ASN A 102 20.25 -18.13 16.45
CA ASN A 102 20.86 -18.13 17.79
C ASN A 102 20.39 -16.92 18.61
N ASP A 103 19.66 -17.27 19.67
CA ASP A 103 19.59 -16.66 21.00
C ASP A 103 19.27 -15.16 21.17
N ALA A 104 18.04 -14.89 21.62
CA ALA A 104 17.81 -14.33 22.96
C ALA A 104 16.39 -14.67 23.45
N LYS A 105 16.32 -15.27 24.63
CA LYS A 105 15.12 -15.64 25.40
C LYS A 105 14.63 -14.44 26.22
N ASP A 106 13.38 -14.01 26.04
CA ASP A 106 12.41 -13.79 27.15
C ASP A 106 10.97 -13.58 26.60
N PRO A 107 9.90 -14.09 27.25
CA PRO A 107 8.53 -13.99 26.78
C PRO A 107 7.80 -12.82 27.46
N THR A 108 7.25 -11.89 26.70
CA THR A 108 6.19 -11.02 27.23
C THR A 108 5.16 -10.74 26.15
N ILE A 109 3.94 -11.19 26.45
CA ILE A 109 2.71 -11.01 25.69
C ILE A 109 2.42 -9.51 25.59
N ALA A 110 2.43 -8.96 24.37
CA ALA A 110 1.84 -7.66 24.07
C ALA A 110 1.14 -7.74 22.71
N SER A 111 -0.18 -7.93 22.79
CA SER A 111 -1.24 -7.69 21.81
C SER A 111 -0.82 -7.29 20.39
N ALA A 112 -1.08 -8.18 19.44
CA ALA A 112 -1.34 -7.81 18.04
C ALA A 112 -2.41 -6.69 17.98
N PRO A 113 -2.33 -5.75 17.02
CA PRO A 113 -3.38 -4.77 16.83
C PRO A 113 -4.65 -5.53 16.42
N GLN A 114 -5.59 -5.65 17.37
CA GLN A 114 -6.95 -6.08 17.10
C GLN A 114 -7.51 -5.13 16.03
N LYS A 115 -7.62 -5.62 14.80
CA LYS A 115 -8.41 -4.97 13.76
C LYS A 115 -9.84 -4.95 14.30
N PHE A 116 -10.24 -3.81 14.86
CA PHE A 116 -11.60 -3.57 15.33
C PHE A 116 -12.59 -3.98 14.21
N PRO A 117 -13.73 -4.60 14.53
CA PRO A 117 -14.69 -5.05 13.54
C PRO A 117 -15.48 -3.85 13.00
N THR A 118 -14.80 -2.90 12.34
CA THR A 118 -15.43 -1.73 11.72
C THR A 118 -16.44 -2.15 10.66
N SER A 119 -16.22 -3.29 9.98
CA SER A 119 -17.16 -3.85 9.01
C SER A 119 -18.50 -4.27 9.62
N ALA A 120 -18.50 -4.88 10.82
CA ALA A 120 -19.74 -5.31 11.48
C ALA A 120 -20.56 -4.11 11.96
N PHE A 121 -19.91 -3.06 12.47
CA PHE A 121 -20.57 -1.82 12.86
C PHE A 121 -21.15 -1.07 11.65
N ILE A 122 -20.43 -1.00 10.53
CA ILE A 122 -20.93 -0.37 9.30
C ILE A 122 -22.16 -1.10 8.76
N ILE A 123 -22.15 -2.44 8.74
CA ILE A 123 -23.31 -3.24 8.31
C ILE A 123 -24.49 -3.01 9.24
N ALA A 124 -24.28 -3.01 10.56
CA ALA A 124 -25.35 -2.79 11.54
C ALA A 124 -26.00 -1.39 11.40
N VAL A 125 -25.19 -0.35 11.21
CA VAL A 125 -25.68 1.03 11.02
C VAL A 125 -26.41 1.16 9.67
N SER A 126 -25.89 0.55 8.61
CA SER A 126 -26.53 0.55 7.28
C SER A 126 -27.90 -0.12 7.30
N VAL A 127 -28.02 -1.31 7.91
CA VAL A 127 -29.30 -2.02 8.04
C VAL A 127 -30.30 -1.23 8.88
N LEU A 128 -29.83 -0.60 9.97
CA LEU A 128 -30.69 0.23 10.82
C LEU A 128 -31.25 1.45 10.07
N LEU A 129 -30.44 2.10 9.24
CA LEU A 129 -30.85 3.27 8.45
C LEU A 129 -31.90 2.90 7.39
N GLU A 130 -31.72 1.77 6.70
CA GLU A 130 -32.68 1.26 5.71
C GLU A 130 -34.04 0.93 6.35
N LEU A 131 -34.03 0.23 7.50
CA LEU A 131 -35.26 -0.08 8.23
C LEU A 131 -35.99 1.19 8.69
N LEU A 132 -35.26 2.23 9.10
CA LEU A 132 -35.83 3.51 9.49
C LEU A 132 -36.50 4.22 8.30
N LEU A 133 -35.86 4.24 7.12
CA LEU A 133 -36.44 4.82 5.90
C LEU A 133 -37.71 4.10 5.47
N ILE A 134 -37.72 2.76 5.50
CA ILE A 134 -38.91 1.97 5.19
C ILE A 134 -40.05 2.30 6.16
N ALA A 135 -39.77 2.42 7.46
CA ALA A 135 -40.77 2.80 8.46
C ALA A 135 -41.32 4.22 8.23
N ILE A 136 -40.47 5.18 7.86
CA ILE A 136 -40.90 6.55 7.53
C ILE A 136 -41.79 6.55 6.27
N LEU A 137 -41.41 5.82 5.22
CA LEU A 137 -42.23 5.71 4.02
C LEU A 137 -43.57 5.03 4.29
N PHE A 138 -43.57 3.96 5.10
CA PHE A 138 -44.78 3.25 5.49
C PHE A 138 -45.70 4.16 6.31
N THR A 139 -45.17 4.85 7.34
CA THR A 139 -45.95 5.80 8.14
C THR A 139 -46.48 6.93 7.26
N PHE A 140 -45.69 7.50 6.36
CA PHE A 140 -46.15 8.53 5.43
C PHE A 140 -47.23 8.03 4.47
N LYS A 141 -47.12 6.80 3.95
CA LYS A 141 -48.16 6.17 3.13
C LYS A 141 -49.43 5.91 3.95
N LEU A 142 -49.31 5.54 5.22
CA LEU A 142 -50.43 5.37 6.14
C LEU A 142 -51.09 6.72 6.49
N GLN A 143 -50.31 7.78 6.70
CA GLN A 143 -50.83 9.13 6.91
C GLN A 143 -51.58 9.60 5.66
N ARG A 144 -51.01 9.41 4.46
CA ARG A 144 -51.69 9.71 3.19
C ARG A 144 -52.99 8.91 3.04
N LYS A 145 -52.98 7.61 3.33
CA LYS A 145 -54.17 6.75 3.27
C LYS A 145 -55.25 7.21 4.26
N LYS A 146 -54.88 7.65 5.46
CA LYS A 146 -55.81 8.22 6.45
C LYS A 146 -56.41 9.54 5.95
N THR A 147 -55.61 10.42 5.34
CA THR A 147 -56.11 11.68 4.78
C THR A 147 -57.08 11.46 3.62
N THR A 148 -56.87 10.45 2.77
CA THR A 148 -57.78 10.10 1.66
C THR A 148 -59.10 9.46 2.11
N MET A 149 -59.17 8.89 3.32
CA MET A 149 -60.40 8.29 3.87
C MET A 149 -61.23 9.24 4.74
N THR A 150 -60.74 10.46 4.99
CA THR A 150 -61.43 11.47 5.82
C THR A 150 -62.06 12.59 4.96
N GLN A 151 -62.07 12.43 3.63
CA GLN A 151 -62.79 13.29 2.68
C GLN A 151 -63.94 12.51 2.06
#